data_AF-A0A7J0D0J4-F1
#
_entry.id   AF-A0A7J0D0J4-F1
#
_cell.length_a   1.000
_cell.length_b   1.000
_cell.length_c   1.000
_cell.angle_alpha   90.00
_cell.angle_beta   90.00
_cell.angle_gamma   90.00
#
_symmetry.space_group_name_H-M   'P 1'
#
loop_
_entity.id
_entity.type
_entity.pdbx_description
1 polymer ?
#
loop_
_entity_poly.entity_id
_entity_poly.type
_entity_poly.pdbx_seq_one_letter_code
_entity_poly.pdbx_strand_id
1 'polypeptide(L)'
;MSAPAPSTLAIVDAEPLPRQEEVLTDAALAFVAELHRQFTPRRNELLARRTERRAEIARTSTLDFLPETAAVRADDSWKVAPAPAALNDRRVEITGPTDRKMTINALNSGARIWLADFEDASAPTWENVILGQLNLTDAYERRIDFTDPKSGKSYALKPADELATVVTRPAAGTWTSATSSWTAPRCPARWSTSASTSSTTPSA
;
A
#
# COMPACT_ATOMS: atom_id res chain seq x y z
N MET A 1 27.36 10.99 4.08
CA MET A 1 26.35 10.59 5.09
C MET A 1 26.00 9.14 4.81
N SER A 2 26.43 8.22 5.67
CA SER A 2 26.17 6.79 5.49
C SER A 2 24.73 6.50 5.89
N ALA A 3 23.98 5.82 5.03
CA ALA A 3 22.63 5.36 5.38
C ALA A 3 22.72 4.44 6.62
N PRO A 4 21.79 4.54 7.59
CA PRO A 4 21.77 3.61 8.70
C PRO A 4 21.55 2.19 8.18
N ALA A 5 22.23 1.21 8.79
CA ALA A 5 22.06 -0.20 8.45
C ALA A 5 20.57 -0.60 8.63
N PRO A 6 19.99 -1.38 7.69
CA PRO A 6 18.60 -1.78 7.79
C PRO A 6 18.40 -2.59 9.08
N SER A 7 17.54 -2.08 9.96
CA SER A 7 17.19 -2.76 11.21
C SER A 7 16.19 -3.89 10.94
N THR A 8 16.71 -5.10 11.09
CA THR A 8 16.14 -6.36 11.60
C THR A 8 14.71 -6.76 11.20
N LEU A 9 14.66 -7.68 10.23
CA LEU A 9 13.63 -8.70 9.95
C LEU A 9 12.17 -8.25 9.95
N ALA A 10 11.64 -7.97 8.76
CA ALA A 10 10.22 -8.17 8.51
C ALA A 10 9.92 -9.66 8.69
N ILE A 11 9.11 -10.01 9.69
CA ILE A 11 8.58 -11.36 9.82
C ILE A 11 7.44 -11.47 8.80
N VAL A 12 7.66 -12.29 7.77
CA VAL A 12 6.63 -12.71 6.83
C VAL A 12 6.13 -14.07 7.32
N ASP A 13 4.96 -14.09 7.95
CA ASP A 13 4.31 -15.34 8.39
C ASP A 13 3.50 -15.94 7.23
N ALA A 14 4.17 -16.27 6.13
CA ALA A 14 3.57 -16.89 4.96
C ALA A 14 4.52 -17.85 4.24
N GLU A 15 3.94 -18.85 3.58
CA GLU A 15 4.69 -19.76 2.71
C GLU A 15 5.39 -18.96 1.59
N PRO A 16 6.70 -19.21 1.34
CA PRO A 16 7.42 -18.59 0.26
C PRO A 16 6.78 -18.83 -1.11
N LEU A 17 6.54 -17.74 -1.85
CA LEU A 17 6.03 -17.82 -3.21
C LEU A 17 7.18 -17.79 -4.22
N PRO A 18 7.04 -18.45 -5.39
CA PRO A 18 8.02 -18.33 -6.47
C PRO A 18 8.24 -16.85 -6.86
N ARG A 19 9.51 -16.45 -7.04
CA ARG A 19 9.92 -15.10 -7.45
C ARG A 19 9.58 -13.98 -6.45
N GLN A 20 9.10 -14.29 -5.24
CA GLN A 20 8.73 -13.24 -4.27
C GLN A 20 9.90 -12.32 -3.90
N GLU A 21 11.14 -12.80 -4.00
CA GLU A 21 12.36 -12.06 -3.76
C GLU A 21 12.58 -10.92 -4.76
N GLU A 22 11.98 -10.96 -5.95
CA GLU A 22 11.99 -9.84 -6.90
C GLU A 22 11.16 -8.65 -6.40
N VAL A 23 10.14 -8.92 -5.56
CA VAL A 23 9.28 -7.88 -4.96
C VAL A 23 9.80 -7.48 -3.58
N LEU A 24 10.13 -8.47 -2.75
CA LEU A 24 10.52 -8.32 -1.35
C LEU A 24 12.04 -8.19 -1.20
N THR A 25 12.64 -7.37 -2.06
CA THR A 25 14.07 -7.04 -1.96
C THR A 25 14.36 -6.29 -0.66
N ASP A 26 15.60 -6.37 -0.16
CA ASP A 26 16.02 -5.61 1.02
C ASP A 26 15.75 -4.11 0.89
N ALA A 27 15.93 -3.55 -0.30
CA ALA A 27 15.67 -2.15 -0.58
C ALA A 27 14.17 -1.82 -0.53
N ALA A 28 13.31 -2.66 -1.12
CA ALA A 28 11.86 -2.49 -1.07
C ALA A 28 11.33 -2.62 0.37
N LEU A 29 11.80 -3.61 1.12
CA LEU A 29 11.44 -3.81 2.52
C LEU A 29 11.89 -2.63 3.39
N ALA A 30 13.11 -2.13 3.20
CA ALA A 30 13.61 -0.96 3.91
C ALA A 30 12.78 0.30 3.60
N PHE A 31 12.39 0.49 2.34
CA PHE A 31 11.54 1.60 1.92
C PHE A 31 10.14 1.54 2.56
N VAL A 32 9.48 0.37 2.50
CA VAL A 32 8.17 0.16 3.14
C VAL A 32 8.25 0.34 4.65
N ALA A 33 9.34 -0.12 5.29
CA ALA A 33 9.58 0.09 6.72
C ALA A 33 9.62 1.58 7.08
N GLU A 34 10.27 2.40 6.24
CA GLU A 34 10.37 3.84 6.47
C GLU A 34 9.02 4.53 6.30
N LEU A 35 8.28 4.20 5.23
CA LEU A 35 6.90 4.69 5.05
C LEU A 35 6.02 4.32 6.26
N HIS A 36 6.15 3.09 6.76
CA HIS A 36 5.40 2.64 7.93
C HIS A 36 5.74 3.47 9.17
N ARG A 37 7.03 3.66 9.47
CA ARG A 37 7.49 4.48 10.61
C ARG A 37 7.02 5.92 10.51
N GLN A 38 7.10 6.51 9.32
CA GLN A 38 6.79 7.91 9.10
C GLN A 38 5.29 8.20 9.16
N PHE A 39 4.44 7.36 8.54
CA PHE A 39 3.04 7.72 8.29
C PHE A 39 2.01 6.98 9.16
N THR A 40 2.37 5.86 9.81
CA THR A 40 1.44 5.12 10.68
C THR A 40 0.89 5.95 11.84
N PRO A 41 1.69 6.79 12.55
CA PRO A 41 1.14 7.62 13.62
C PRO A 41 0.02 8.54 13.14
N ARG A 42 0.22 9.23 12.00
CA ARG A 42 -0.79 10.12 11.42
C ARG A 42 -2.02 9.37 10.93
N ARG A 43 -1.83 8.20 10.32
CA ARG A 43 -2.94 7.31 9.92
C ARG A 43 -3.82 6.96 11.13
N ASN A 44 -3.21 6.58 12.25
CA ASN A 44 -3.93 6.20 13.46
C ASN A 44 -4.73 7.38 14.04
N GLU A 45 -4.15 8.59 14.06
CA GLU A 45 -4.84 9.81 14.46
C GLU A 45 -6.08 10.08 13.59
N LEU A 46 -5.95 9.95 12.26
CA LEU A 46 -7.07 10.16 11.33
C LEU A 46 -8.17 9.12 11.50
N LEU A 47 -7.84 7.86 11.83
CA LEU A 47 -8.82 6.82 12.12
C LEU A 47 -9.60 7.11 13.42
N ALA A 48 -8.92 7.62 14.46
CA ALA A 48 -9.57 8.06 15.69
C ALA A 48 -10.53 9.24 15.40
N ARG A 49 -10.06 10.26 14.66
CA ARG A 49 -10.89 11.41 14.25
C ARG A 49 -12.10 11.00 13.41
N ARG A 50 -12.00 9.94 12.60
CA ARG A 50 -13.14 9.39 11.85
C ARG A 50 -14.23 8.86 12.79
N THR A 51 -13.84 8.21 13.89
CA THR A 51 -14.78 7.74 14.91
C THR A 51 -15.47 8.91 15.62
N GLU A 52 -14.70 9.92 16.02
CA GLU A 52 -15.23 11.14 16.65
C GLU A 52 -16.22 11.87 15.73
N ARG A 53 -15.83 12.10 14.47
CA ARG A 53 -16.69 12.76 13.48
C ARG A 53 -17.96 11.96 13.21
N ARG A 54 -17.88 10.63 13.15
CA ARG A 54 -19.08 9.77 13.01
C ARG A 54 -20.03 9.93 14.19
N ALA A 55 -19.52 9.99 15.43
CA ALA A 55 -20.35 10.21 16.62
C ALA A 55 -21.00 11.61 16.62
N GLU A 56 -20.26 12.63 16.20
CA GLU A 56 -20.79 13.99 16.04
C GLU A 56 -21.93 14.05 15.00
N ILE A 57 -21.73 13.43 13.83
CA ILE A 57 -22.75 13.36 12.78
C ILE A 57 -23.98 12.60 13.29
N ALA A 58 -23.81 11.49 14.00
CA ALA A 58 -24.94 10.74 14.57
C ALA A 58 -25.74 11.58 15.58
N ARG A 59 -25.06 12.40 16.40
CA ARG A 59 -25.70 13.30 17.37
C ARG A 59 -26.42 14.48 16.74
N THR A 60 -25.84 15.06 15.69
CA THR A 60 -26.32 16.31 15.08
C THR A 60 -27.19 16.10 13.86
N SER A 61 -27.11 14.92 13.23
CA SER A 61 -27.74 14.58 11.95
C SER A 61 -27.44 15.58 10.82
N THR A 62 -26.31 16.29 10.92
CA THR A 62 -25.92 17.33 9.95
C THR A 62 -24.64 16.96 9.20
N LEU A 63 -24.69 17.15 7.89
CA LEU A 63 -23.56 17.15 6.99
C LEU A 63 -23.63 18.45 6.19
N ASP A 64 -22.61 19.30 6.33
CA ASP A 64 -22.54 20.57 5.61
C ASP A 64 -21.07 20.93 5.34
N PHE A 65 -20.85 21.91 4.47
CA PHE A 65 -19.55 22.46 4.17
C PHE A 65 -18.92 23.10 5.40
N LEU A 66 -17.63 22.84 5.61
CA LEU A 66 -16.89 23.46 6.71
C LEU A 66 -16.73 24.98 6.44
N PRO A 67 -17.10 25.85 7.40
CA PRO A 67 -16.91 27.30 7.27
C PRO A 67 -15.43 27.69 7.15
N GLU A 68 -14.55 26.99 7.87
CA GLU A 68 -13.09 27.25 7.89
C GLU A 68 -12.40 27.07 6.53
N THR A 69 -12.99 26.29 5.61
CA THR A 69 -12.46 26.10 4.25
C THR A 69 -13.23 26.87 3.18
N ALA A 70 -14.10 27.81 3.56
CA ALA A 70 -14.90 28.60 2.61
C ALA A 70 -14.02 29.41 1.63
N ALA A 71 -12.93 30.00 2.12
CA ALA A 71 -12.00 30.76 1.30
C ALA A 71 -11.38 29.92 0.17
N VAL A 72 -11.02 28.66 0.44
CA VAL A 72 -10.45 27.75 -0.57
C VAL A 72 -11.48 27.42 -1.67
N ARG A 73 -12.75 27.27 -1.32
CA ARG A 73 -13.83 27.00 -2.29
C ARG A 73 -14.23 28.22 -3.11
N ALA A 74 -14.08 29.42 -2.53
CA ALA A 74 -14.44 30.68 -3.17
C ALA A 74 -13.34 31.22 -4.09
N ASP A 75 -12.10 30.74 -3.95
CA ASP A 75 -10.96 31.14 -4.77
C ASP A 75 -10.98 30.37 -6.11
N ASP A 76 -11.28 31.07 -7.21
CA ASP A 76 -11.31 30.54 -8.57
C ASP A 76 -9.95 30.60 -9.28
N SER A 77 -8.94 31.20 -8.63
CA SER A 77 -7.62 31.40 -9.22
C SER A 77 -6.74 30.16 -9.15
N TRP A 78 -6.96 29.28 -8.17
CA TRP A 78 -6.16 28.07 -8.01
C TRP A 78 -6.71 26.92 -8.85
N LYS A 79 -5.79 26.06 -9.33
CA LYS A 79 -6.10 24.80 -10.01
C LYS A 79 -5.14 23.73 -9.53
N VAL A 80 -5.53 22.46 -9.66
CA VAL A 80 -4.61 21.33 -9.46
C VAL A 80 -3.46 21.39 -10.46
N ALA A 81 -2.35 20.72 -10.14
CA ALA A 81 -1.24 20.57 -11.08
C ALA A 81 -1.71 19.86 -12.38
N PRO A 82 -1.12 20.20 -13.54
CA PRO A 82 -1.45 19.53 -14.80
C PRO A 82 -1.25 18.01 -14.71
N ALA A 83 -2.17 17.26 -15.30
CA ALA A 83 -2.03 15.81 -15.39
C ALA A 83 -0.95 15.42 -16.43
N PRO A 84 -0.24 14.31 -16.23
CA PRO A 84 0.60 13.72 -17.27
C PRO A 84 -0.21 13.43 -18.55
N ALA A 85 0.45 13.52 -19.72
CA ALA A 85 -0.22 13.38 -21.01
C ALA A 85 -1.03 12.07 -21.15
N ALA A 86 -0.52 10.97 -20.58
CA ALA A 86 -1.19 9.67 -20.57
C ALA A 86 -2.55 9.65 -19.83
N LEU A 87 -2.80 10.65 -18.97
CA LEU A 87 -4.03 10.77 -18.18
C LEU A 87 -4.98 11.87 -18.70
N ASN A 88 -4.68 12.49 -19.84
CA ASN A 88 -5.54 13.52 -20.42
C ASN A 88 -6.77 12.94 -21.14
N ASP A 89 -6.69 11.71 -21.64
CA ASP A 89 -7.82 10.99 -22.23
C ASP A 89 -8.20 9.79 -21.34
N ARG A 90 -9.24 9.95 -20.52
CA ARG A 90 -9.76 8.93 -19.60
C ARG A 90 -11.20 8.54 -19.93
N ARG A 91 -11.59 8.63 -21.22
CA ARG A 91 -12.98 8.45 -21.67
C ARG A 91 -13.60 7.11 -21.27
N VAL A 92 -12.78 6.07 -21.16
CA VAL A 92 -13.17 4.73 -20.71
C VAL A 92 -12.06 4.18 -19.85
N GLU A 93 -12.42 3.72 -18.65
CA GLU A 93 -11.54 3.01 -17.73
C GLU A 93 -12.11 1.63 -17.46
N ILE A 94 -11.25 0.61 -17.46
CA ILE A 94 -11.60 -0.73 -17.02
C ILE A 94 -11.02 -0.96 -15.63
N THR A 95 -11.75 -1.64 -14.76
CA THR A 95 -11.29 -2.02 -13.42
C THR A 95 -11.15 -3.53 -13.34
N GLY A 96 -10.13 -4.03 -12.67
CA GLY A 96 -9.99 -5.47 -12.47
C GLY A 96 -8.81 -5.85 -11.58
N PRO A 97 -8.82 -7.09 -11.07
CA PRO A 97 -7.74 -7.61 -10.23
C PRO A 97 -6.43 -7.72 -11.00
N THR A 98 -5.34 -7.89 -10.25
CA THR A 98 -3.99 -8.06 -10.79
C THR A 98 -3.60 -9.52 -11.00
N ASP A 99 -4.56 -10.43 -11.20
CA ASP A 99 -4.23 -11.78 -11.63
C ASP A 99 -3.63 -11.77 -13.06
N ARG A 100 -2.83 -12.78 -13.37
CA ARG A 100 -1.97 -12.75 -14.57
C ARG A 100 -2.76 -12.65 -15.87
N LYS A 101 -3.84 -13.42 -15.99
CA LYS A 101 -4.71 -13.43 -17.19
C LYS A 101 -5.49 -12.11 -17.30
N MET A 102 -6.04 -11.61 -16.19
CA MET A 102 -6.80 -10.35 -16.20
C MET A 102 -5.92 -9.14 -16.45
N THR A 103 -4.68 -9.14 -15.96
CA THR A 103 -3.69 -8.10 -16.27
C THR A 103 -3.52 -7.94 -17.79
N ILE A 104 -3.31 -9.05 -18.51
CA ILE A 104 -3.18 -9.02 -19.98
C ILE A 104 -4.48 -8.56 -20.65
N ASN A 105 -5.62 -9.10 -20.23
CA ASN A 105 -6.91 -8.77 -20.85
C ASN A 105 -7.30 -7.31 -20.63
N ALA A 106 -7.06 -6.77 -19.44
CA ALA A 106 -7.37 -5.38 -19.11
C ALA A 106 -6.50 -4.41 -19.89
N LEU A 107 -5.18 -4.69 -19.97
CA LEU A 107 -4.25 -3.91 -20.79
C LEU A 107 -4.64 -3.93 -22.28
N ASN A 108 -5.09 -5.08 -22.80
CA ASN A 108 -5.47 -5.26 -24.21
C ASN A 108 -6.91 -4.83 -24.54
N SER A 109 -7.68 -4.34 -23.56
CA SER A 109 -9.14 -4.12 -23.66
C SER A 109 -9.56 -3.01 -24.62
N GLY A 110 -8.64 -2.08 -24.95
CA GLY A 110 -8.94 -0.85 -25.68
C GLY A 110 -9.47 0.29 -24.80
N ALA A 111 -9.60 0.07 -23.48
CA ALA A 111 -9.79 1.17 -22.53
C ALA A 111 -8.56 2.09 -22.52
N ARG A 112 -8.74 3.36 -22.13
CA ARG A 112 -7.61 4.28 -21.99
C ARG A 112 -6.81 4.02 -20.72
N ILE A 113 -7.52 3.70 -19.64
CA ILE A 113 -6.96 3.41 -18.34
C ILE A 113 -7.40 2.02 -17.88
N TRP A 114 -6.49 1.29 -17.26
CA TRP A 114 -6.82 0.15 -16.41
C TRP A 114 -6.51 0.49 -14.96
N LEU A 115 -7.53 0.44 -14.10
CA LEU A 115 -7.37 0.48 -12.66
C LEU A 115 -7.00 -0.92 -12.15
N ALA A 116 -5.70 -1.14 -11.95
CA ALA A 116 -5.13 -2.36 -11.39
C ALA A 116 -5.41 -2.42 -9.89
N ASP A 117 -6.26 -3.36 -9.49
CA ASP A 117 -6.90 -3.30 -8.18
C ASP A 117 -6.36 -4.30 -7.15
N PHE A 118 -5.86 -3.77 -6.03
CA PHE A 118 -5.47 -4.52 -4.82
C PHE A 118 -6.47 -4.31 -3.66
N GLU A 119 -7.64 -3.74 -3.94
CA GLU A 119 -8.70 -3.49 -2.98
C GLU A 119 -9.95 -4.31 -3.31
N ASP A 120 -11.09 -3.70 -3.64
CA ASP A 120 -12.39 -4.38 -3.61
C ASP A 120 -12.55 -5.53 -4.63
N ALA A 121 -11.82 -5.52 -5.75
CA ALA A 121 -11.87 -6.59 -6.74
C ALA A 121 -10.89 -7.74 -6.45
N SER A 122 -10.11 -7.67 -5.37
CA SER A 122 -9.07 -8.64 -5.04
C SER A 122 -9.17 -9.10 -3.59
N ALA A 123 -9.25 -10.41 -3.36
CA ALA A 123 -9.06 -10.96 -2.02
C ALA A 123 -7.61 -10.71 -1.60
N PRO A 124 -7.34 -10.06 -0.44
CA PRO A 124 -6.00 -9.63 -0.06
C PRO A 124 -5.18 -10.78 0.57
N THR A 125 -5.12 -11.93 -0.10
CA THR A 125 -4.22 -13.02 0.28
C THR A 125 -2.77 -12.60 0.02
N TRP A 126 -1.82 -13.16 0.78
CA TRP A 126 -0.39 -12.93 0.56
C TRP A 126 0.00 -13.22 -0.90
N GLU A 127 -0.50 -14.33 -1.42
CA GLU A 127 -0.34 -14.74 -2.81
C GLU A 127 -0.81 -13.67 -3.80
N ASN A 128 -2.05 -13.17 -3.66
CA ASN A 128 -2.59 -12.18 -4.59
C ASN A 128 -1.83 -10.85 -4.54
N VAL A 129 -1.39 -10.43 -3.36
CA VAL A 129 -0.62 -9.18 -3.20
C VAL A 129 0.75 -9.32 -3.87
N ILE A 130 1.52 -10.36 -3.54
CA ILE A 130 2.87 -10.54 -4.08
C ILE A 130 2.84 -10.86 -5.58
N LEU A 131 2.00 -11.80 -6.01
CA LEU A 131 1.88 -12.13 -7.44
C LEU A 131 1.31 -10.96 -8.24
N GLY A 132 0.44 -10.13 -7.65
CA GLY A 132 -0.04 -8.92 -8.28
C GLY A 132 1.09 -7.92 -8.58
N GLN A 133 2.01 -7.70 -7.64
CA GLN A 133 3.20 -6.87 -7.89
C GLN A 133 4.08 -7.47 -9.00
N LEU A 134 4.32 -8.78 -8.97
CA LEU A 134 5.07 -9.47 -10.03
C LEU A 134 4.41 -9.34 -11.40
N ASN A 135 3.08 -9.47 -11.49
CA ASN A 135 2.35 -9.32 -12.74
C ASN A 135 2.44 -7.89 -13.29
N LEU A 136 2.40 -6.88 -12.42
CA LEU A 136 2.61 -5.49 -12.83
C LEU A 136 4.05 -5.23 -13.31
N THR A 137 5.06 -5.78 -12.62
CA THR A 137 6.47 -5.72 -13.06
C THR A 137 6.65 -6.41 -14.41
N ASP A 138 6.17 -7.64 -14.56
CA ASP A 138 6.24 -8.38 -15.82
C ASP A 138 5.50 -7.64 -16.95
N ALA A 139 4.37 -6.98 -16.66
CA ALA A 139 3.65 -6.18 -17.64
C ALA A 139 4.44 -4.94 -18.08
N TYR A 140 5.03 -4.22 -17.12
CA TYR A 140 5.89 -3.06 -17.38
C TYR A 140 7.12 -3.44 -18.22
N GLU A 141 7.78 -4.54 -17.87
CA GLU A 141 8.95 -5.07 -18.58
C GLU A 141 8.61 -5.84 -19.85
N ARG A 142 7.33 -5.96 -20.18
CA ARG A 142 6.80 -6.70 -21.36
C ARG A 142 7.18 -8.18 -21.40
N ARG A 143 7.32 -8.80 -20.22
CA ARG A 143 7.57 -10.23 -20.02
C ARG A 143 6.32 -11.03 -19.63
N ILE A 144 5.17 -10.38 -19.47
CA ILE A 144 3.94 -11.06 -19.07
C ILE A 144 3.31 -11.84 -20.24
N ASP A 145 3.05 -13.12 -20.00
CA ASP A 145 2.26 -14.01 -20.84
C ASP A 145 1.42 -14.95 -19.97
N PHE A 146 0.44 -15.59 -20.59
CA PHE A 146 -0.35 -16.61 -19.92
C PHE A 146 -0.87 -17.61 -20.94
N THR A 147 -0.75 -18.91 -20.65
CA THR A 147 -1.43 -19.96 -21.41
C THR A 147 -2.47 -20.61 -20.52
N ASP A 148 -3.72 -20.59 -20.97
CA ASP A 148 -4.83 -21.18 -20.25
C ASP A 148 -4.70 -22.72 -20.27
N PRO A 149 -4.53 -23.38 -19.12
CA PRO A 149 -4.22 -24.80 -19.07
C PRO A 149 -5.39 -25.67 -19.52
N LYS A 150 -6.63 -25.15 -19.53
CA LYS A 150 -7.82 -25.91 -19.92
C LYS A 150 -8.07 -25.80 -21.43
N SER A 151 -7.92 -24.61 -21.99
CA SER A 151 -8.21 -24.36 -23.41
C SER A 151 -6.98 -24.37 -24.32
N GLY A 152 -5.78 -24.31 -23.76
CA GLY A 152 -4.53 -24.15 -24.51
C GLY A 152 -4.36 -22.76 -25.15
N LYS A 153 -5.28 -21.82 -24.90
CA LYS A 153 -5.22 -20.48 -25.48
C LYS A 153 -4.12 -19.65 -24.81
N SER A 154 -3.22 -19.10 -25.61
CA SER A 154 -2.17 -18.19 -25.16
C SER A 154 -2.61 -16.72 -25.24
N TYR A 155 -2.12 -15.93 -24.28
CA TYR A 155 -2.39 -14.52 -24.09
C TYR A 155 -1.06 -13.79 -23.92
N ALA A 156 -0.89 -12.68 -24.63
CA ALA A 156 0.27 -11.80 -24.56
C ALA A 156 -0.17 -10.35 -24.76
N LEU A 157 0.68 -9.39 -24.41
CA LEU A 157 0.40 -7.97 -24.60
C LEU A 157 0.43 -7.58 -26.09
N LYS A 158 -0.49 -6.71 -26.47
CA LYS A 158 -0.46 -5.96 -27.73
C LYS A 158 0.70 -4.97 -27.78
N PRO A 159 0.98 -4.34 -28.95
CA PRO A 159 1.92 -3.21 -29.05
C PRO A 159 1.68 -2.13 -27.98
N ALA A 160 2.75 -1.49 -27.52
CA ALA A 160 2.73 -0.61 -26.35
C ALA A 160 1.77 0.58 -26.47
N ASP A 161 1.63 1.11 -27.68
CA ASP A 161 0.76 2.22 -28.04
C ASP A 161 -0.74 1.86 -28.06
N GLU A 162 -1.06 0.57 -28.02
CA GLU A 162 -2.43 0.06 -27.91
C GLU A 162 -2.85 -0.30 -26.48
N LEU A 163 -1.90 -0.31 -25.52
CA LEU A 163 -2.18 -0.72 -24.15
C LEU A 163 -2.83 0.40 -23.35
N ALA A 164 -3.74 0.02 -22.44
CA ALA A 164 -4.26 0.94 -21.45
C ALA A 164 -3.14 1.43 -20.50
N THR A 165 -3.21 2.69 -20.08
CA THR A 165 -2.34 3.21 -19.01
C THR A 165 -2.73 2.57 -17.68
N VAL A 166 -1.75 2.06 -16.94
CA VAL A 166 -2.00 1.45 -15.64
C VAL A 166 -2.12 2.52 -14.56
N VAL A 167 -3.16 2.44 -13.76
CA VAL A 167 -3.30 3.17 -12.49
C VAL A 167 -3.54 2.15 -11.40
N THR A 168 -2.73 2.14 -10.35
CA THR A 168 -2.87 1.16 -9.26
C THR A 168 -3.78 1.68 -8.16
N ARG A 169 -4.75 0.86 -7.73
CA ARG A 169 -5.53 1.10 -6.52
C ARG A 169 -4.96 0.27 -5.37
N PRO A 170 -4.29 0.88 -4.37
CA PRO A 170 -3.84 0.17 -3.18
C PRO A 170 -5.02 -0.12 -2.24
N ALA A 171 -4.85 -1.10 -1.35
CA ALA A 171 -5.79 -1.34 -0.26
C ALA A 171 -6.00 -0.09 0.61
N ALA A 172 -7.24 0.14 1.05
CA ALA A 172 -7.60 1.30 1.85
C ALA A 172 -6.89 1.32 3.23
N GLY A 173 -6.62 2.52 3.74
CA GLY A 173 -5.95 2.75 5.03
C GLY A 173 -6.71 2.29 6.28
N THR A 174 -7.81 1.54 6.17
CA THR A 174 -8.43 0.81 7.29
C THR A 174 -7.98 -0.65 7.36
N TRP A 175 -7.38 -1.18 6.30
CA TRP A 175 -6.88 -2.54 6.27
C TRP A 175 -5.61 -2.68 7.12
N THR A 176 -5.52 -3.79 7.84
CA THR A 176 -4.30 -4.25 8.49
C THR A 176 -3.95 -5.60 7.88
N SER A 177 -2.80 -5.71 7.23
CA SER A 177 -2.25 -7.01 6.84
C SER A 177 -1.95 -7.79 8.12
N ALA A 178 -2.53 -8.98 8.25
CA ALA A 178 -2.23 -9.90 9.36
C ALA A 178 -0.89 -10.64 9.18
N THR A 179 -0.29 -10.56 7.99
CA THR A 179 0.83 -11.40 7.55
C THR A 179 2.20 -10.77 7.76
N SER A 180 2.24 -9.50 8.16
CA SER A 180 3.47 -8.73 8.36
C SER A 180 3.37 -7.94 9.65
N SER A 181 4.21 -8.27 10.63
CA SER A 181 4.37 -7.48 11.85
C SER A 181 5.75 -6.82 11.87
N TRP A 182 5.77 -5.53 12.21
CA TRP A 182 7.00 -4.79 12.46
C TRP A 182 7.15 -4.62 13.96
N THR A 183 8.02 -5.41 14.59
CA THR A 183 8.43 -5.15 15.97
C THR A 183 9.52 -4.10 15.96
N ALA A 184 9.18 -2.86 16.32
CA ALA A 184 10.20 -1.88 16.64
C ALA A 184 11.06 -2.44 17.80
N PRO A 185 12.40 -2.39 17.72
CA PRO A 185 13.22 -2.76 18.87
C PRO A 185 12.84 -1.85 20.04
N ARG A 186 12.40 -2.47 21.15
CA ARG A 186 12.22 -1.76 22.42
C ARG A 186 13.53 -1.03 22.73
N CYS A 187 13.45 0.28 22.86
CA CYS A 187 14.57 1.10 23.34
C CYS A 187 15.03 0.56 24.70
N PRO A 188 16.29 0.10 24.87
CA PRO A 188 16.79 -0.31 26.17
C PRO A 188 17.26 0.94 26.94
N ALA A 189 16.31 1.79 27.33
CA ALA A 189 16.57 2.86 28.29
C ALA A 189 16.37 2.33 29.71
N ARG A 190 17.34 1.56 30.19
CA ARG A 190 17.60 1.42 31.63
C ARG A 190 19.08 1.16 31.85
N TRP A 191 19.84 2.24 31.95
CA TRP A 191 21.15 2.22 32.61
C TRP A 191 20.96 2.77 34.03
N SER A 192 21.17 1.85 34.95
CA SER A 192 21.63 1.97 36.34
C SER A 192 21.89 3.35 36.94
N THR A 193 21.36 3.56 38.14
CA THR A 193 22.13 4.10 39.26
C THR A 193 22.24 3.03 40.34
N SER A 194 23.47 2.53 40.51
CA SER A 194 23.93 1.75 41.65
C SER A 194 24.02 2.64 42.89
N ALA A 195 23.50 2.15 44.02
CA ALA A 195 23.99 2.51 45.35
C ALA A 195 24.14 1.22 46.15
N SER A 196 25.39 0.84 46.36
CA SER A 196 25.86 -0.22 47.25
C SER A 196 25.88 0.27 48.69
N THR A 197 25.43 -0.56 49.64
CA THR A 197 25.98 -0.72 51.02
C THR A 197 25.17 -1.81 51.74
N SER A 198 25.74 -3.00 51.89
CA SER A 198 26.29 -3.57 53.14
C SER A 198 25.26 -3.98 54.21
N SER A 199 25.20 -5.30 54.40
CA SER A 199 24.86 -6.07 55.61
C SER A 199 24.72 -5.32 56.94
N THR A 200 23.68 -5.63 57.71
CA THR A 200 23.72 -5.87 59.17
C THR A 200 22.40 -6.52 59.63
N THR A 201 22.48 -7.74 60.18
CA THR A 201 21.47 -8.33 61.08
C THR A 201 21.63 -7.66 62.46
N PRO A 202 20.55 -7.50 63.25
CA PRO A 202 20.41 -8.43 64.38
C PRO A 202 18.96 -8.78 64.77
N SER A 203 18.88 -9.85 65.55
CA SER A 203 17.71 -10.50 66.15
C SER A 203 16.80 -9.62 67.02
N ALA A 204 15.52 -10.00 67.06
CA ALA A 204 14.81 -10.44 68.26
C ALA A 204 13.73 -11.46 67.85
#